data_AF-A0A1Y3VKT2-F1
#
_entry.id   AF-A0A1Y3VKT2-F1
#
_cell.length_a   1.000
_cell.length_b   1.000
_cell.length_c   1.000
_cell.angle_alpha   90.00
_cell.angle_beta   90.00
_cell.angle_gamma   90.00
#
_symmetry.space_group_name_H-M   'P 1'
#
loop_
_entity.id
_entity.type
_entity.pdbx_description
1 polymer ?
#
loop_
_entity_poly.entity_id
_entity_poly.type
_entity_poly.pdbx_seq_one_letter_code
_entity_poly.pdbx_strand_id
1 'polypeptide(L)' 'MKELRKEHNHSQEYLIEKVRLSINCYETGTKVPTLMSIYKICEFYKISISEFFAPINYQH' A
#
# COMPACT_ATOMS: atom_id res chain seq x y z
N MET A 1 3.17 2.05 2.09
CA MET A 1 2.06 2.06 1.09
C MET A 1 2.23 3.12 0.01
N LYS A 2 2.39 4.40 0.39
CA LYS A 2 2.55 5.49 -0.58
C LYS A 2 3.75 5.29 -1.51
N GLU A 3 4.90 4.86 -0.99
CA GLU A 3 6.04 4.52 -1.86
C GLU A 3 5.72 3.34 -2.78
N LEU A 4 5.27 2.21 -2.25
CA LEU A 4 4.88 1.04 -3.05
C LEU A 4 3.94 1.43 -4.21
N ARG A 5 2.91 2.23 -3.95
CA ARG A 5 2.00 2.70 -5.01
C ARG A 5 2.72 3.55 -6.07
N LYS A 6 3.63 4.42 -5.64
CA LYS A 6 4.41 5.30 -6.53
C LYS A 6 5.43 4.53 -7.36
N GLU A 7 6.10 3.53 -6.79
CA GLU A 7 7.05 2.64 -7.51
C GLU A 7 6.36 1.93 -8.68
N HIS A 8 5.08 1.58 -8.51
CA HIS A 8 4.25 1.00 -9.57
C HIS A 8 3.53 2.03 -10.45
N ASN A 9 3.80 3.34 -10.33
CA ASN A 9 3.15 4.42 -11.09
C ASN A 9 1.61 4.42 -11.02
N HIS A 10 1.04 3.98 -9.90
CA HIS A 10 -0.41 3.94 -9.72
C HIS A 10 -0.93 5.22 -9.05
N SER A 11 -2.10 5.71 -9.47
CA SER A 11 -2.81 6.78 -8.75
C SER A 11 -3.52 6.23 -7.50
N GLN A 12 -3.93 7.11 -6.58
CA GLN A 12 -4.73 6.69 -5.43
C GLN A 12 -6.07 6.08 -5.89
N GLU A 13 -6.74 6.72 -6.85
CA GLU A 13 -8.03 6.32 -7.42
C GLU A 13 -7.94 4.93 -8.05
N TYR A 14 -6.91 4.68 -8.85
CA TYR A 14 -6.68 3.37 -9.45
C TYR A 14 -6.58 2.27 -8.39
N LEU A 15 -5.79 2.50 -7.34
CA LEU A 15 -5.63 1.49 -6.30
C LEU A 15 -6.92 1.31 -5.48
N ILE A 16 -7.63 2.40 -5.16
CA ILE A 16 -8.95 2.35 -4.50
C ILE A 16 -9.91 1.49 -5.32
N GLU A 17 -9.94 1.67 -6.64
CA GLU A 17 -10.80 0.89 -7.53
C GLU A 17 -10.46 -0.61 -7.50
N LYS A 18 -9.16 -0.95 -7.50
CA LYS A 18 -8.69 -2.34 -7.53
C LYS A 18 -8.89 -3.08 -6.20
N VAL A 19 -8.58 -2.45 -5.06
CA VAL A 19 -8.62 -3.15 -3.75
C VAL A 19 -9.86 -2.83 -2.91
N ARG A 20 -10.67 -1.84 -3.33
CA ARG A 20 -11.88 -1.37 -2.62
C ARG A 20 -11.59 -0.93 -1.17
N LEU A 21 -10.51 -0.18 -0.99
CA LEU A 21 -10.06 0.34 0.31
C LEU A 21 -9.87 1.86 0.27
N SER A 22 -9.92 2.51 1.44
CA SER A 22 -9.72 3.96 1.60
C SER A 22 -8.24 4.37 1.57
N ILE A 23 -7.58 4.20 0.42
CA ILE A 23 -6.13 4.41 0.27
C ILE A 23 -5.71 5.84 0.62
N ASN A 24 -6.50 6.82 0.20
CA ASN A 24 -6.30 8.22 0.54
C ASN A 24 -6.23 8.45 2.07
N CYS A 25 -7.11 7.81 2.86
CA CYS A 25 -7.10 7.93 4.32
C CYS A 25 -5.87 7.24 4.94
N TYR A 26 -5.44 6.10 4.39
CA TYR A 26 -4.26 5.40 4.85
C TYR A 26 -2.98 6.20 4.59
N GLU A 27 -2.85 6.80 3.41
CA GLU A 27 -1.65 7.58 3.05
C GLU A 27 -1.57 8.94 3.74
N THR A 28 -2.70 9.49 4.17
CA THR A 28 -2.77 10.75 4.96
C THR A 28 -2.70 10.50 6.47
N GLY A 29 -2.73 9.24 6.90
CA GLY A 29 -2.72 8.86 8.32
C GLY A 29 -4.03 9.13 9.07
N THR A 30 -5.08 9.57 8.38
CA THR A 30 -6.41 9.82 8.99
C THR A 30 -7.14 8.53 9.36
N LYS A 31 -6.73 7.39 8.80
CA LYS A 31 -7.20 6.06 9.19
C LYS A 31 -6.04 5.07 9.22
N VAL A 32 -5.98 4.25 10.26
CA VAL A 32 -5.04 3.13 10.34
C VAL A 32 -5.60 1.95 9.55
N PRO A 33 -4.85 1.37 8.60
CA PRO A 33 -5.27 0.16 7.91
C PRO A 33 -5.26 -1.05 8.86
N THR A 34 -6.21 -1.97 8.70
CA THR A 34 -6.18 -3.25 9.42
C THR A 34 -5.17 -4.20 8.75
N LEU A 35 -4.78 -5.27 9.45
CA LEU A 35 -3.94 -6.31 8.86
C LEU A 35 -4.57 -6.91 7.59
N MET A 36 -5.88 -7.10 7.58
CA MET A 36 -6.62 -7.58 6.40
C MET A 36 -6.57 -6.58 5.24
N SER A 37 -6.67 -5.28 5.51
CA SER A 37 -6.50 -4.24 4.48
C SER A 37 -5.09 -4.28 3.89
N ILE A 38 -4.07 -4.41 4.72
CA ILE A 38 -2.67 -4.54 4.27
C ILE A 38 -2.49 -5.82 3.46
N TYR A 39 -3.05 -6.94 3.90
CA TYR A 39 -2.99 -8.21 3.18
C TYR A 39 -3.57 -8.09 1.75
N LYS A 40 -4.74 -7.47 1.59
CA LYS A 40 -5.33 -7.22 0.25
C LYS A 40 -4.42 -6.39 -0.66
N ILE A 41 -3.70 -5.41 -0.10
CA ILE A 41 -2.74 -4.60 -0.83
C ILE A 41 -1.53 -5.45 -1.24
N CYS A 42 -1.05 -6.31 -0.34
CA CYS A 42 0.04 -7.25 -0.60
C CYS A 42 -0.33 -8.23 -1.73
N GLU A 43 -1.53 -8.82 -1.68
CA GLU A 43 -2.05 -9.69 -2.74
C GLU A 43 -2.11 -8.98 -4.10
N PHE A 44 -2.59 -7.73 -4.12
CA PHE A 44 -2.65 -6.93 -5.34
C PHE A 44 -1.26 -6.71 -5.96
N TYR A 45 -0.27 -6.38 -5.14
CA TYR A 45 1.12 -6.17 -5.59
C TYR A 45 1.95 -7.46 -5.69
N LYS A 46 1.36 -8.62 -5.35
CA LYS A 46 2.03 -9.93 -5.32
C LYS A 46 3.30 -9.94 -4.44
N ILE A 47 3.23 -9.24 -3.32
CA ILE A 47 4.28 -9.23 -2.29
C ILE A 47 3.74 -9.92 -1.03
N SER A 48 4.65 -10.38 -0.19
CA SER A 48 4.35 -10.85 1.16
C SER A 48 4.11 -9.68 2.13
N ILE A 49 3.43 -9.97 3.24
CA ILE A 49 3.30 -9.02 4.36
C ILE A 49 4.69 -8.62 4.89
N SER A 50 5.64 -9.54 4.95
CA SER A 50 7.02 -9.26 5.37
C SER A 50 7.71 -8.24 4.46
N GLU A 51 7.55 -8.35 3.13
CA GLU A 51 8.12 -7.38 2.19
C GLU A 51 7.47 -6.01 2.32
N PHE A 52 6.16 -5.94 2.61
CA PHE A 52 5.47 -4.67 2.85
C PHE A 52 6.02 -3.90 4.07
N PHE A 53 6.44 -4.62 5.11
CA PHE A 53 7.02 -4.05 6.32
C PHE A 53 8.55 -4.03 6.33
N ALA A 54 9.20 -4.51 5.26
CA ALA A 54 10.64 -4.45 5.15
C ALA A 54 11.08 -2.98 5.18
N PRO A 55 12.18 -2.66 5.87
CA PRO A 55 12.71 -1.30 5.84
C PRO A 55 13.05 -0.92 4.41
N ILE A 56 12.65 0.29 4.01
CA ILE A 56 13.07 0.85 2.73
C ILE A 56 14.57 1.12 2.85
N ASN A 57 15.39 0.25 2.27
CA ASN A 57 16.82 0.47 2.15
C ASN A 57 17.04 1.62 1.15
N TYR A 58 17.00 2.86 1.64
CA TYR A 58 17.56 3.99 0.92
C TYR A 58 19.07 3.77 0.83
N GLN A 59 19.55 3.21 -0.29
CA GLN A 59 20.97 3.31 -0.61
C GLN A 59 21.26 4.80 -0.88
N HIS A 60 22.14 5.37 -0.04
CA HIS A 60 22.59 6.76 -0.09
C HIS A 60 23.33 7.08 -1.40
#